data_AF-A0A524PWI0-F1
#
_entry.id   AF-A0A524PWI0-F1
#
_cell.length_a   1.000
_cell.length_b   1.000
_cell.length_c   1.000
_cell.angle_alpha   90.00
_cell.angle_beta   90.00
_cell.angle_gamma   90.00
#
_symmetry.space_group_name_H-M   'P 1'
#
loop_
_entity.id
_entity.type
_entity.pdbx_description
1 polymer ?
#
loop_
_entity_poly.entity_id
_entity_poly.type
_entity_poly.pdbx_seq_one_letter_code
_entity_poly.pdbx_strand_id
1 'polypeptide(L)'
;MEDRVRRACKHLLLAREDFKSDKPEVQASGRCMLLAVSALLVEMADKMAGNGDVAVQSERRLYEFMALKLSIASENTDPAVVGEVHALLMELRDSAADKYA
;
A
#
# COMPACT_ATOMS: atom_id res chain seq x y z
N MET A 1 4.61 -13.89 -0.90
CA MET A 1 4.46 -12.53 -0.34
C MET A 1 5.02 -11.48 -1.29
N GLU A 2 6.25 -11.70 -1.78
CA GLU A 2 6.98 -10.79 -2.67
C GLU A 2 6.20 -10.35 -3.94
N ASP A 3 5.56 -11.30 -4.65
CA ASP A 3 4.74 -10.99 -5.85
C ASP A 3 3.53 -10.09 -5.57
N ARG A 4 3.03 -10.08 -4.33
CA ARG A 4 1.89 -9.24 -3.93
C ARG A 4 2.36 -7.82 -3.65
N VAL A 5 3.46 -7.68 -2.90
CA VAL A 5 4.10 -6.39 -2.59
C VAL A 5 4.57 -5.70 -3.88
N ARG A 6 5.21 -6.43 -4.79
CA ARG A 6 5.63 -5.88 -6.09
C ARG A 6 4.46 -5.34 -6.92
N ARG A 7 3.33 -6.08 -6.95
CA ARG A 7 2.11 -5.63 -7.65
C ARG A 7 1.50 -4.40 -6.98
N ALA A 8 1.45 -4.37 -5.65
CA ALA A 8 1.00 -3.20 -4.91
C ALA A 8 1.82 -1.96 -5.25
N CYS A 9 3.15 -2.05 -5.20
CA CYS A 9 4.03 -0.93 -5.55
C CYS A 9 3.79 -0.43 -6.98
N LYS A 10 3.64 -1.34 -7.96
CA LYS A 10 3.33 -0.95 -9.34
C LYS A 10 2.00 -0.20 -9.45
N HIS A 11 0.95 -0.69 -8.79
CA HIS A 11 -0.36 -0.02 -8.82
C HIS A 11 -0.34 1.33 -8.10
N LEU A 12 0.45 1.49 -7.03
CA LEU A 12 0.63 2.78 -6.37
C LEU A 12 1.27 3.81 -7.28
N LEU A 13 2.30 3.44 -8.05
CA LEU A 13 2.93 4.35 -9.02
C LEU A 13 1.95 4.75 -10.13
N LEU A 14 1.18 3.79 -10.66
CA LEU A 14 0.17 4.09 -11.69
C LEU A 14 -0.94 5.00 -11.15
N ALA A 15 -1.49 4.70 -9.98
CA ALA A 15 -2.51 5.53 -9.33
C ALA A 15 -2.01 6.95 -9.04
N ARG A 16 -0.74 7.08 -8.65
CA ARG A 16 -0.11 8.39 -8.41
C ARG A 16 -0.03 9.23 -9.68
N GLU A 17 0.30 8.62 -10.83
CA GLU A 17 0.28 9.34 -12.11
C GLU A 17 -1.16 9.66 -12.55
N ASP A 18 -2.10 8.73 -12.38
CA ASP A 18 -3.52 8.95 -12.67
C ASP A 18 -4.09 10.15 -11.89
N PHE A 19 -3.67 10.34 -10.64
CA PHE A 19 -4.09 11.47 -9.79
C PHE A 19 -3.55 12.83 -10.23
N LYS A 20 -2.48 12.87 -11.04
CA LYS A 20 -2.00 14.13 -11.64
C LYS A 20 -2.78 14.54 -12.89
N SER A 21 -3.66 13.67 -13.39
CA SER A 21 -4.49 13.97 -14.56
C SER A 21 -5.60 14.96 -14.21
N ASP A 22 -5.93 15.85 -15.13
CA ASP A 22 -7.11 16.73 -15.02
C ASP A 22 -8.43 16.02 -15.41
N LYS A 23 -8.35 14.77 -15.87
CA LYS A 23 -9.50 13.99 -16.36
C LYS A 23 -10.14 13.18 -15.23
N PRO A 24 -11.43 13.41 -14.88
CA PRO A 24 -12.10 12.70 -13.79
C PRO A 24 -12.10 11.17 -13.95
N GLU A 25 -12.22 10.67 -15.18
CA GLU A 25 -12.21 9.24 -15.48
C GLU A 25 -10.84 8.58 -15.22
N VAL A 26 -9.76 9.32 -15.43
CA VAL A 26 -8.39 8.86 -15.14
C VAL A 26 -8.16 8.87 -13.63
N GLN A 27 -8.57 9.94 -12.94
CA GLN A 27 -8.52 9.97 -11.47
C GLN A 27 -9.36 8.85 -10.85
N ALA A 28 -10.54 8.53 -11.39
CA ALA A 28 -11.38 7.43 -10.93
C ALA A 28 -10.67 6.06 -11.07
N SER A 29 -9.97 5.82 -12.19
CA SER A 29 -9.09 4.66 -12.36
C SER A 29 -8.04 4.58 -11.24
N GLY A 30 -7.38 5.70 -10.94
CA GLY A 30 -6.45 5.82 -9.82
C GLY A 30 -7.07 5.42 -8.47
N ARG A 31 -8.30 5.88 -8.19
CA ARG A 31 -9.03 5.55 -6.95
C ARG A 31 -9.31 4.06 -6.86
N CYS A 32 -9.75 3.43 -7.95
CA CYS A 32 -9.96 1.98 -7.99
C CYS A 32 -8.67 1.20 -7.72
N MET A 33 -7.54 1.65 -8.27
CA MET A 33 -6.23 1.05 -7.99
C MET A 33 -5.84 1.20 -6.51
N LEU A 34 -6.04 2.37 -5.90
CA LEU A 34 -5.75 2.57 -4.47
C LEU A 34 -6.62 1.67 -3.59
N LEU A 35 -7.93 1.56 -3.87
CA LEU A 35 -8.83 0.68 -3.13
C LEU A 35 -8.40 -0.79 -3.21
N ALA A 36 -7.95 -1.25 -4.39
CA ALA A 36 -7.43 -2.59 -4.57
C ALA A 36 -6.15 -2.84 -3.77
N VAL A 37 -5.25 -1.85 -3.71
CA VAL A 37 -4.03 -1.94 -2.90
C VAL A 37 -4.37 -1.91 -1.41
N SER A 38 -5.28 -1.04 -0.95
CA SER A 38 -5.75 -1.01 0.43
C SER A 38 -6.29 -2.35 0.89
N ALA A 39 -7.14 -2.99 0.07
CA ALA A 39 -7.69 -4.32 0.37
C ALA A 39 -6.58 -5.38 0.49
N LEU A 40 -5.57 -5.33 -0.38
CA LEU A 40 -4.43 -6.24 -0.32
C LEU A 40 -3.58 -6.04 0.95
N LEU A 41 -3.36 -4.80 1.37
CA LEU A 41 -2.64 -4.49 2.62
C LEU A 41 -3.39 -5.03 3.83
N VAL A 42 -4.72 -4.86 3.88
CA VAL A 42 -5.56 -5.47 4.92
C VAL A 42 -5.47 -6.99 4.91
N GLU A 43 -5.54 -7.64 3.74
CA GLU A 43 -5.39 -9.10 3.65
C GLU A 43 -4.02 -9.58 4.16
N MET A 44 -2.95 -8.79 3.98
CA MET A 44 -1.63 -9.10 4.51
C MET A 44 -1.57 -8.92 6.03
N ALA A 45 -2.19 -7.86 6.56
CA ALA A 45 -2.32 -7.65 8.00
C ALA A 45 -3.10 -8.77 8.68
N ASP A 46 -4.22 -9.20 8.09
CA ASP A 46 -5.07 -10.27 8.64
C ASP A 46 -4.33 -11.61 8.74
N LYS A 47 -3.44 -11.91 7.78
CA LYS A 47 -2.60 -13.12 7.83
C LYS A 47 -1.59 -13.12 8.97
N MET A 48 -1.31 -11.94 9.53
CA MET A 48 -0.44 -11.77 10.70
C MET A 48 -1.23 -11.73 12.01
N ALA A 49 -2.56 -11.72 11.95
CA ALA A 49 -3.42 -11.73 13.13
C ALA A 49 -3.22 -13.03 13.91
N GLY A 50 -3.02 -12.92 15.23
CA GLY A 50 -2.82 -14.06 16.12
C GLY A 50 -1.37 -14.53 16.28
N ASN A 51 -0.41 -13.92 15.58
CA ASN A 51 1.01 -14.18 15.84
C ASN A 51 1.49 -13.43 17.11
N GLY A 52 2.00 -14.15 18.11
CA GLY A 52 2.46 -13.56 19.38
C GLY A 52 3.77 -12.77 19.28
N ASP A 53 4.46 -12.82 18.14
CA ASP A 53 5.69 -12.07 17.90
C ASP A 53 5.41 -10.56 17.74
N VAL A 54 6.08 -9.76 18.58
CA VAL A 54 5.99 -8.29 18.60
C VAL A 54 6.44 -7.68 17.27
N ALA A 55 7.45 -8.26 16.61
CA ALA A 55 7.91 -7.78 15.31
C ALA A 55 6.81 -7.94 14.25
N VAL A 56 6.14 -9.10 14.26
CA VAL A 56 5.04 -9.40 13.34
C VAL A 56 3.81 -8.52 13.62
N GLN A 57 3.49 -8.26 14.90
CA GLN A 57 2.40 -7.33 15.24
C GLN A 57 2.69 -5.88 14.85
N SER A 58 3.97 -5.47 14.86
CA SER A 58 4.38 -4.15 14.41
C SER A 58 4.23 -4.01 12.89
N GLU A 59 4.65 -5.03 12.13
CA GLU A 59 4.48 -5.06 10.68
C GLU A 59 2.99 -5.07 10.28
N ARG A 60 2.17 -5.86 10.98
CA ARG A 60 0.71 -5.86 10.81
C ARG A 60 0.11 -4.46 10.92
N ARG A 61 0.41 -3.75 12.01
CA ARG A 61 -0.10 -2.38 12.24
C ARG A 61 0.35 -1.42 11.15
N LEU A 62 1.54 -1.63 10.59
CA LEU A 62 2.04 -0.81 9.50
C LEU A 62 1.25 -1.04 8.20
N TYR A 63 0.89 -2.29 7.88
CA TYR A 63 -0.02 -2.57 6.76
C TYR A 63 -1.41 -1.95 6.97
N GLU A 64 -1.99 -2.05 8.17
CA GLU A 64 -3.28 -1.43 8.51
C GLU A 64 -3.20 0.11 8.37
N PHE A 65 -2.13 0.72 8.85
CA PHE A 65 -1.90 2.16 8.75
C PHE A 65 -1.76 2.64 7.29
N MET A 66 -0.99 1.91 6.47
CA MET A 66 -0.86 2.21 5.05
C MET A 66 -2.21 2.07 4.32
N ALA A 67 -2.99 1.04 4.63
CA ALA A 67 -4.33 0.87 4.03
C ALA A 67 -5.26 2.04 4.36
N LEU A 68 -5.22 2.54 5.61
CA LEU A 68 -5.99 3.71 6.03
C LEU A 68 -5.54 4.97 5.28
N LYS A 69 -4.22 5.22 5.20
CA LYS A 69 -3.64 6.33 4.44
C LYS A 69 -4.09 6.33 2.97
N LEU A 70 -4.10 5.16 2.33
CA LEU A 70 -4.56 5.02 0.94
C LEU A 70 -6.07 5.24 0.77
N SER A 71 -6.89 4.80 1.73
CA SER A 71 -8.34 5.09 1.72
C SER A 71 -8.58 6.60 1.72
N ILE A 72 -7.92 7.33 2.62
CA ILE A 72 -8.01 8.79 2.72
C ILE A 72 -7.47 9.46 1.44
N ALA A 73 -6.33 8.98 0.91
CA ALA A 73 -5.76 9.51 -0.33
C ALA A 73 -6.70 9.31 -1.53
N SER A 74 -7.48 8.21 -1.56
CA SER A 74 -8.44 7.93 -2.64
C SER A 74 -9.64 8.88 -2.64
N GLU A 75 -10.09 9.30 -1.46
CA GLU A 75 -11.18 10.27 -1.32
C GLU A 75 -10.72 11.67 -1.77
N ASN A 76 -9.50 12.05 -1.38
CA ASN A 76 -8.93 13.38 -1.60
C ASN A 76 -8.13 13.51 -2.90
N THR A 77 -7.90 12.41 -3.63
CA THR A 77 -7.04 12.39 -4.83
C THR A 77 -5.64 12.93 -4.55
N ASP A 78 -5.03 12.51 -3.43
CA ASP A 78 -3.75 13.04 -2.96
C ASP A 78 -2.55 12.18 -3.43
N PRO A 79 -1.79 12.59 -4.47
CA PRO A 79 -0.65 11.83 -4.97
C PRO A 79 0.57 11.85 -4.04
N ALA A 80 0.64 12.77 -3.06
CA ALA A 80 1.76 12.84 -2.11
C ALA A 80 1.68 11.66 -1.13
N VAL A 81 0.49 11.42 -0.56
CA VAL A 81 0.25 10.29 0.34
C VAL A 81 0.47 8.94 -0.36
N VAL A 82 0.10 8.81 -1.63
CA VAL A 82 0.38 7.61 -2.42
C VAL A 82 1.89 7.37 -2.54
N GLY A 83 2.68 8.44 -2.72
CA GLY A 83 4.13 8.38 -2.74
C GLY A 83 4.74 7.94 -1.40
N GLU A 84 4.24 8.48 -0.28
CA GLU A 84 4.67 8.07 1.06
C GLU A 84 4.42 6.57 1.29
N VAL A 85 3.21 6.09 1.01
CA VAL A 85 2.85 4.68 1.19
C VAL A 85 3.69 3.77 0.29
N HIS A 86 3.95 4.18 -0.96
CA HIS A 86 4.85 3.43 -1.84
C HIS A 86 6.26 3.29 -1.24
N ALA A 87 6.83 4.37 -0.69
CA ALA A 87 8.15 4.33 -0.06
C ALA A 87 8.19 3.40 1.15
N LEU A 88 7.22 3.52 2.07
CA LEU A 88 7.08 2.66 3.23
C LEU A 88 6.96 1.17 2.86
N LEU A 89 6.16 0.86 1.83
CA LEU A 89 5.99 -0.51 1.37
C LEU A 89 7.26 -1.10 0.74
N MET A 90 8.06 -0.26 0.08
CA MET A 90 9.38 -0.64 -0.46
C MET A 90 10.40 -0.90 0.65
N GLU A 91 10.45 -0.04 1.67
CA GLU A 91 11.33 -0.24 2.84
C GLU A 91 11.01 -1.54 3.57
N LEU A 92 9.72 -1.86 3.74
CA LEU A 92 9.27 -3.14 4.30
C LEU A 92 9.73 -4.34 3.47
N ARG A 93 9.61 -4.24 2.15
CA ARG A 93 10.05 -5.29 1.23
C ARG A 93 11.55 -5.53 1.35
N ASP A 94 12.34 -4.46 1.37
CA ASP A 94 13.79 -4.54 1.40
C ASP A 94 14.28 -5.08 2.76
N SER A 95 13.66 -4.63 3.87
CA SER A 95 13.93 -5.19 5.20
C SER A 95 13.59 -6.69 5.31
N ALA A 96 12.54 -7.15 4.62
CA ALA A 96 12.22 -8.57 4.57
C ALA A 96 13.24 -9.37 3.75
N ALA A 97 13.77 -8.81 2.66
CA ALA A 97 14.80 -9.46 1.85
C ALA A 97 16.12 -9.64 2.64
N ASP A 98 16.53 -8.63 3.40
CA ASP A 98 17.77 -8.67 4.18
C ASP A 98 17.74 -9.67 5.34
N LYS A 99 16.56 -9.99 5.89
CA LYS A 99 16.40 -10.96 6.99
C LYS A 99 16.54 -12.42 6.58
N TYR A 100 16.45 -12.73 5.27
CA TYR A 100 16.48 -14.10 4.74
C TYR A 100 17.57 -14.32 3.67
N ALA A 101 18.51 -13.38 3.53
CA ALA A 101 19.70 -13.49 2.70
C ALA A 101 20.89 -14.07 3.49
#